data_AF-A0A8B9X3N8-F1
#
_entry.id   AF-A0A8B9X3N8-F1
#
_cell.length_a   1.000
_cell.length_b   1.000
_cell.length_c   1.000
_cell.angle_alpha   90.00
_cell.angle_beta   90.00
_cell.angle_gamma   90.00
#
_symmetry.space_group_name_H-M   'P 1'
#
loop_
_entity.id
_entity.type
_entity.pdbx_description
1 polymer ?
#
loop_
_entity_poly.entity_id
_entity_poly.type
_entity_poly.pdbx_seq_one_letter_code
_entity_poly.pdbx_strand_id
1 'polypeptide(L)'
;MDGDGDPESVGQPEEASPEEQQEEANGGEERPEDDGEEEAAYLDELPEPLLLRVLAELPAAQLVQACRLVCLRWKELVDGAPLWLLKCQQEGLVPQDGPEDERDHWQQFYFLSKRRRNLLRNPCGEEDLEGWCDVEHGGDGWRVEELPGDCGVEFIHDESVKKYFASSFEWCRKAQIIDLQAEGYWEELLDTTQPAIVVKDWYSGRRDAGCLYELTVKLLSEHEDVLAEFNSGQVAVPADSDDGGWIEISHTFTDYGPGVRFVRFEHGGQDCVYWKGWFGARVTNSSVWVEP
;
A
#
# COMPACT_ATOMS: atom_id res chain seq x y z
N MET A 1 -3.00 -88.65 29.22
CA MET A 1 -2.01 -88.41 28.15
C MET A 1 -0.92 -87.55 28.78
N ASP A 2 -0.19 -88.05 29.77
CA ASP A 2 0.78 -89.16 29.76
C ASP A 2 1.99 -88.85 28.87
N GLY A 3 3.19 -88.91 29.46
CA GLY A 3 4.49 -88.75 28.82
C GLY A 3 5.33 -87.66 29.49
N ASP A 4 5.75 -87.79 30.75
CA ASP A 4 6.85 -88.64 31.26
C ASP A 4 8.16 -88.48 30.49
N GLY A 5 9.21 -88.02 31.19
CA GLY A 5 10.58 -88.05 30.67
C GLY A 5 11.61 -87.15 31.36
N ASP A 6 11.70 -87.20 32.68
CA ASP A 6 12.97 -86.95 33.39
C ASP A 6 13.50 -88.34 33.81
N PRO A 7 14.83 -88.59 33.87
CA PRO A 7 15.50 -88.31 35.15
C PRO A 7 17.01 -87.97 35.12
N GLU A 8 17.41 -87.24 36.16
CA GLU A 8 18.60 -87.46 37.03
C GLU A 8 20.02 -87.31 36.45
N SER A 9 21.06 -86.86 37.18
CA SER A 9 21.21 -86.33 38.54
C SER A 9 22.71 -85.99 38.73
N VAL A 10 22.97 -85.22 39.81
CA VAL A 10 24.22 -85.11 40.59
C VAL A 10 25.30 -84.12 40.12
N GLY A 11 25.52 -83.10 40.95
CA GLY A 11 26.81 -82.44 41.10
C GLY A 11 26.77 -81.00 41.65
N GLN A 12 26.58 -80.83 42.97
CA GLN A 12 27.14 -79.68 43.72
C GLN A 12 28.62 -80.00 44.07
N PRO A 13 29.50 -79.09 44.58
CA PRO A 13 29.25 -77.77 45.18
C PRO A 13 30.34 -76.69 44.90
N GLU A 14 30.24 -75.59 45.67
CA GLU A 14 31.35 -74.78 46.25
C GLU A 14 32.00 -73.59 45.49
N GLU A 15 31.71 -72.42 46.07
CA GLU A 15 32.63 -71.37 46.55
C GLU A 15 33.51 -70.52 45.63
N ALA A 16 33.62 -69.26 46.10
CA ALA A 16 34.64 -68.24 45.85
C ALA A 16 34.48 -67.28 44.65
N SER A 17 34.01 -66.07 44.97
CA SER A 17 34.46 -64.78 44.39
C SER A 17 36.00 -64.66 44.51
N PRO A 18 36.78 -63.88 43.72
CA PRO A 18 36.42 -62.55 43.18
C PRO A 18 37.06 -62.12 41.83
N GLU A 19 36.73 -60.88 41.43
CA GLU A 19 37.56 -59.91 40.69
C GLU A 19 37.78 -60.00 39.16
N GLU A 20 37.46 -58.85 38.55
CA GLU A 20 38.09 -58.19 37.40
C GLU A 20 37.89 -58.74 35.97
N GLN A 21 36.99 -58.07 35.25
CA GLN A 21 37.26 -57.58 33.90
C GLN A 21 36.39 -56.36 33.59
N GLN A 22 37.04 -55.20 33.51
CA GLN A 22 36.52 -54.00 32.87
C GLN A 22 36.38 -54.26 31.37
N GLU A 23 35.17 -54.15 30.83
CA GLU A 23 34.95 -53.81 29.42
C GLU A 23 34.25 -52.46 29.37
N GLU A 24 34.99 -51.48 28.84
CA GLU A 24 34.48 -50.17 28.46
C GLU A 24 33.41 -50.33 27.37
N ALA A 25 32.17 -49.99 27.70
CA ALA A 25 31.16 -49.64 26.70
C ALA A 25 30.95 -48.13 26.76
N ASN A 26 31.76 -47.42 25.96
CA ASN A 26 31.56 -46.01 25.64
C ASN A 26 30.27 -45.87 24.80
N GLY A 27 29.13 -45.80 25.49
CA GLY A 27 27.86 -45.36 24.91
C GLY A 27 27.75 -43.86 25.03
N GLY A 28 28.36 -43.14 24.09
CA GLY A 28 28.12 -41.71 23.93
C GLY A 28 26.65 -41.48 23.62
N GLU A 29 25.89 -40.94 24.58
CA GLU A 29 24.68 -40.19 24.29
C GLU A 29 25.11 -38.93 23.55
N GLU A 30 25.11 -38.97 22.22
CA GLU A 30 25.06 -37.77 21.38
C GLU A 30 23.76 -37.04 21.74
N ARG A 31 23.88 -36.04 22.61
CA ARG A 31 22.90 -34.97 22.71
C ARG A 31 22.84 -34.29 21.34
N PRO A 32 21.64 -33.97 20.80
CA PRO A 32 21.57 -33.16 19.60
C PRO A 32 22.28 -31.83 19.90
N GLU A 33 23.24 -31.51 19.06
CA GLU A 33 24.14 -30.39 19.21
C GLU A 33 23.38 -29.06 19.20
N ASP A 34 23.95 -28.16 19.99
CA ASP A 34 23.52 -26.81 20.35
C ASP A 34 23.72 -25.80 19.19
N ASP A 35 23.53 -26.26 17.95
CA ASP A 35 23.92 -25.50 16.75
C ASP A 35 23.19 -24.15 16.63
N GLY A 36 21.96 -24.09 17.16
CA GLY A 36 21.14 -22.88 17.15
C GLY A 36 21.52 -21.83 18.19
N GLU A 37 22.12 -22.22 19.32
CA GLU A 37 22.57 -21.26 20.35
C GLU A 37 23.93 -20.65 19.98
N GLU A 38 24.84 -21.43 19.37
CA GLU A 38 26.12 -20.91 18.84
C GLU A 38 25.91 -19.97 17.64
N GLU A 39 25.07 -20.30 16.65
CA GLU A 39 24.77 -19.39 15.52
C GLU A 39 24.12 -18.07 15.97
N ALA A 40 23.23 -18.12 16.97
CA ALA A 40 22.61 -16.92 17.55
C ALA A 40 23.65 -16.01 18.23
N ALA A 41 24.64 -16.59 18.92
CA ALA A 41 25.72 -15.84 19.56
C ALA A 41 26.61 -15.10 18.54
N TYR A 42 26.90 -15.70 17.38
CA TYR A 42 27.70 -15.05 16.32
C TYR A 42 27.03 -13.82 15.71
N LEU A 43 25.70 -13.83 15.57
CA LEU A 43 24.95 -12.68 15.04
C LEU A 43 24.84 -11.53 16.05
N ASP A 44 24.76 -11.84 17.34
CA ASP A 44 24.74 -10.84 18.40
C ASP A 44 26.09 -10.13 18.61
N GLU A 45 27.20 -10.76 18.19
CA GLU A 45 28.54 -10.15 18.19
C GLU A 45 28.88 -9.36 16.92
N LEU A 46 28.04 -9.44 15.88
CA LEU A 46 28.30 -8.81 14.59
C LEU A 46 28.38 -7.28 14.72
N PRO A 47 29.35 -6.57 14.11
CA PRO A 47 29.38 -5.11 14.12
C PRO A 47 28.09 -4.48 13.57
N GLU A 48 27.66 -3.37 14.14
CA GLU A 48 26.40 -2.69 13.77
C GLU A 48 26.24 -2.44 12.25
N PRO A 49 27.24 -1.94 11.51
CA PRO A 49 27.11 -1.73 10.06
C PRO A 49 26.85 -3.02 9.28
N LEU A 50 27.34 -4.17 9.76
CA LEU A 50 27.09 -5.46 9.11
C LEU A 50 25.70 -5.99 9.48
N LEU A 51 25.28 -5.82 10.74
CA LEU A 51 23.93 -6.19 11.17
C LEU A 51 22.86 -5.37 10.44
N LEU A 52 23.08 -4.06 10.25
CA LEU A 52 22.21 -3.22 9.43
C LEU A 52 22.07 -3.73 7.99
N ARG A 53 23.15 -4.23 7.38
CA ARG A 53 23.08 -4.83 6.03
C ARG A 53 22.27 -6.12 6.03
N VAL A 54 22.43 -6.98 7.04
CA VAL A 54 21.61 -8.21 7.18
C VAL A 54 20.13 -7.85 7.34
N LEU A 55 19.81 -6.91 8.22
CA LEU A 55 18.44 -6.44 8.45
C LEU A 55 17.86 -5.77 7.20
N ALA A 56 18.66 -5.01 6.44
CA ALA A 56 18.18 -4.32 5.23
C ALA A 56 17.71 -5.27 4.13
N GLU A 57 18.20 -6.52 4.09
CA GLU A 57 17.71 -7.55 3.16
C GLU A 57 16.33 -8.11 3.53
N LEU A 58 15.85 -7.88 4.77
CA LEU A 58 14.56 -8.40 5.23
C LEU A 58 13.38 -7.51 4.79
N PRO A 59 12.18 -8.10 4.57
CA PRO A 59 10.96 -7.35 4.34
C PRO A 59 10.66 -6.37 5.48
N ALA A 60 10.30 -5.14 5.14
CA ALA A 60 10.05 -4.08 6.12
C ALA A 60 8.96 -4.43 7.16
N ALA A 61 7.94 -5.19 6.77
CA ALA A 61 6.92 -5.67 7.70
C ALA A 61 7.53 -6.61 8.77
N GLN A 62 8.42 -7.52 8.37
CA GLN A 62 9.10 -8.44 9.31
C GLN A 62 10.05 -7.69 10.24
N LEU A 63 10.73 -6.65 9.74
CA LEU A 63 11.58 -5.80 10.57
C LEU A 63 10.80 -5.20 11.74
N VAL A 64 9.64 -4.60 11.46
CA VAL A 64 8.83 -3.91 12.46
C VAL A 64 8.07 -4.88 13.38
N GLN A 65 7.58 -6.00 12.86
CA GLN A 65 6.70 -6.93 13.59
C GLN A 65 7.45 -8.03 14.35
N ALA A 66 8.61 -8.47 13.84
CA ALA A 66 9.36 -9.60 14.41
C ALA A 66 10.77 -9.19 14.86
N CYS A 67 11.59 -8.62 13.97
CA CYS A 67 12.99 -8.29 14.27
C CYS A 67 13.11 -7.29 15.44
N ARG A 68 12.19 -6.32 15.51
CA ARG A 68 12.10 -5.36 16.62
C ARG A 68 11.89 -6.01 18.00
N LEU A 69 11.37 -7.24 18.05
CA LEU A 69 11.07 -7.97 19.29
C LEU A 69 12.15 -8.98 19.68
N VAL A 70 13.20 -9.16 18.87
CA VAL A 70 14.27 -10.14 19.12
C VAL A 70 15.07 -9.77 20.37
N CYS A 71 15.65 -8.57 20.40
CA CYS A 71 16.40 -8.04 21.54
C CYS A 71 16.46 -6.51 21.51
N LEU A 72 16.94 -5.89 22.59
CA LEU A 72 17.04 -4.42 22.71
C LEU A 72 17.90 -3.81 21.60
N ARG A 73 19.01 -4.49 21.24
CA ARG A 73 19.90 -4.03 20.17
C ARG A 73 19.19 -3.98 18.82
N TRP A 74 18.44 -5.02 18.46
CA TRP A 74 17.69 -5.05 17.20
C TRP A 74 16.56 -4.04 17.20
N LYS A 75 15.89 -3.83 18.34
CA LYS A 75 14.89 -2.77 18.50
C LYS A 75 15.48 -1.38 18.19
N GLU A 76 16.64 -1.05 18.74
CA GLU A 76 17.29 0.25 18.50
C GLU A 76 17.66 0.44 17.02
N LEU A 77 18.13 -0.62 16.35
CA LEU A 77 18.45 -0.55 14.92
C LEU A 77 17.21 -0.44 14.03
N VAL A 78 16.14 -1.17 14.36
CA VAL A 78 14.86 -1.10 13.62
C VAL A 78 14.17 0.25 13.82
N ASP A 79 14.27 0.85 15.01
CA ASP A 79 13.70 2.17 15.29
C ASP A 79 14.60 3.32 14.77
N GLY A 80 15.85 3.01 14.38
CA GLY A 80 16.85 3.96 13.96
C GLY A 80 16.81 4.32 12.48
N ALA A 81 17.11 5.59 12.17
CA ALA A 81 17.23 6.10 10.81
C ALA A 81 18.19 5.32 9.87
N PRO A 82 19.38 4.85 10.31
CA PRO A 82 20.36 4.24 9.41
C PRO A 82 19.85 3.03 8.62
N LEU A 83 19.03 2.18 9.24
CA LEU A 83 18.47 1.00 8.58
C LEU A 83 17.58 1.39 7.41
N TRP A 84 16.65 2.31 7.65
CA TRP A 84 15.66 2.73 6.66
C TRP A 84 16.27 3.58 5.56
N LEU A 85 17.26 4.43 5.89
CA LEU A 85 18.06 5.13 4.89
C LEU A 85 18.76 4.14 3.95
N LEU A 86 19.41 3.10 4.50
CA LEU A 86 20.08 2.07 3.71
C LEU A 86 19.08 1.35 2.78
N LYS A 87 17.91 0.96 3.29
CA LYS A 87 16.86 0.34 2.46
C LYS A 87 16.37 1.28 1.35
N CYS A 88 16.13 2.56 1.66
CA CYS A 88 15.76 3.56 0.67
C CYS A 88 16.81 3.70 -0.44
N GLN A 89 18.10 3.68 -0.09
CA GLN A 89 19.19 3.76 -1.06
C GLN A 89 19.28 2.52 -1.95
N GLN A 90 19.17 1.33 -1.36
CA GLN A 90 19.20 0.05 -2.08
C GLN A 90 18.06 -0.06 -3.10
N GLU A 91 16.89 0.49 -2.77
CA GLU A 91 15.69 0.43 -3.61
C GLU A 91 15.52 1.67 -4.51
N GLY A 92 16.48 2.60 -4.52
CA GLY A 92 16.43 3.78 -5.38
C GLY A 92 15.33 4.79 -5.02
N LEU A 93 14.87 4.79 -3.76
CA LEU A 93 13.80 5.67 -3.26
C LEU A 93 14.31 7.05 -2.83
N VAL A 94 15.62 7.21 -2.64
CA VAL A 94 16.20 8.49 -2.21
C VAL A 94 16.08 9.51 -3.36
N PRO A 95 15.41 10.66 -3.15
CA PRO A 95 15.29 11.69 -4.17
C PRO A 95 16.67 12.25 -4.53
N GLN A 96 16.97 12.42 -5.82
CA GLN A 96 18.24 13.00 -6.29
C GLN A 96 18.38 14.49 -5.94
N ASP A 97 17.27 15.22 -5.79
CA ASP A 97 17.23 16.68 -5.61
C ASP A 97 16.23 17.14 -4.52
N GLY A 98 16.22 16.48 -3.35
CA GLY A 98 15.36 16.88 -2.22
C GLY A 98 16.14 17.59 -1.10
N PRO A 99 15.55 18.56 -0.39
CA PRO A 99 16.19 19.17 0.77
C PRO A 99 16.58 18.08 1.78
N GLU A 100 17.82 18.14 2.28
CA GLU A 100 18.37 17.15 3.22
C GLU A 100 17.72 17.25 4.62
N ASP A 101 17.06 18.38 4.91
CA ASP A 101 16.71 18.84 6.26
C ASP A 101 15.35 18.34 6.83
N GLU A 102 14.56 17.58 6.08
CA GLU A 102 13.23 17.09 6.55
C GLU A 102 13.15 15.55 6.58
N ARG A 103 14.14 14.88 7.20
CA ARG A 103 14.22 13.40 7.17
C ARG A 103 14.43 12.77 8.55
N ASP A 104 13.72 13.27 9.55
CA ASP A 104 13.77 12.71 10.90
C ASP A 104 13.10 11.33 11.01
N HIS A 105 12.29 10.92 10.02
CA HIS A 105 11.49 9.68 10.06
C HIS A 105 11.65 8.79 8.81
N TRP A 106 12.87 8.35 8.52
CA TRP A 106 13.19 7.47 7.37
C TRP A 106 12.33 6.22 7.25
N GLN A 107 11.88 5.64 8.37
CA GLN A 107 10.95 4.52 8.37
C GLN A 107 9.62 4.87 7.69
N GLN A 108 9.05 6.03 8.04
CA GLN A 108 7.79 6.49 7.48
C GLN A 108 7.96 6.81 6.00
N PHE A 109 9.01 7.55 5.65
CA PHE A 109 9.36 7.85 4.25
C PHE A 109 9.47 6.58 3.40
N TYR A 110 10.17 5.55 3.90
CA TYR A 110 10.28 4.26 3.21
C TYR A 110 8.90 3.65 2.95
N PHE A 111 8.07 3.55 3.99
CA PHE A 111 6.77 2.91 3.88
C PHE A 111 5.77 3.67 3.01
N LEU A 112 5.79 5.00 3.05
CA LEU A 112 4.98 5.87 2.19
C LEU A 112 5.45 5.75 0.74
N SER A 113 6.76 5.84 0.50
CA SER A 113 7.35 5.73 -0.84
C SER A 113 7.03 4.39 -1.50
N LYS A 114 7.12 3.29 -0.75
CA LYS A 114 6.78 1.95 -1.25
C LYS A 114 5.29 1.74 -1.52
N ARG A 115 4.42 2.50 -0.87
CA ARG A 115 2.96 2.39 -1.01
C ARG A 115 2.36 3.39 -1.98
N ARG A 116 3.11 4.43 -2.37
CA ARG A 116 2.66 5.47 -3.29
C ARG A 116 2.19 4.87 -4.61
N ARG A 117 0.89 4.94 -4.84
CA ARG A 117 0.17 4.52 -6.04
C ARG A 117 -1.17 5.25 -6.10
N ASN A 118 -1.81 5.28 -7.27
CA ASN A 118 -3.19 5.72 -7.35
C ASN A 118 -4.11 4.74 -6.59
N LEU A 119 -4.87 5.28 -5.64
CA LEU A 119 -5.82 4.54 -4.80
C LEU A 119 -7.22 4.47 -5.41
N LEU A 120 -7.51 5.28 -6.44
CA LEU A 120 -8.75 5.16 -7.20
C LEU A 120 -8.67 3.98 -8.17
N ARG A 121 -9.74 3.19 -8.21
CA ARG A 121 -9.92 2.13 -9.20
C ARG A 121 -10.50 2.68 -10.49
N ASN A 122 -10.15 2.06 -11.61
CA ASN A 122 -10.71 2.36 -12.93
C ASN A 122 -10.79 3.89 -13.24
N PRO A 123 -9.65 4.62 -13.19
CA PRO A 123 -9.64 6.07 -13.33
C PRO A 123 -9.96 6.57 -14.74
N CYS A 124 -9.86 5.70 -15.75
CA CYS A 124 -9.99 6.07 -17.16
C CYS A 124 -11.18 5.39 -17.88
N GLY A 125 -11.89 4.45 -17.24
CA GLY A 125 -13.03 3.74 -17.85
C GLY A 125 -12.66 2.46 -18.60
N GLU A 126 -11.50 1.85 -18.32
CA GLU A 126 -11.14 0.57 -18.94
C GLU A 126 -12.07 -0.58 -18.51
N GLU A 127 -12.62 -0.49 -17.30
CA GLU A 127 -13.55 -1.44 -16.71
C GLU A 127 -14.98 -0.85 -16.67
N ASP A 128 -15.38 -0.11 -17.71
CA ASP A 128 -16.62 0.65 -17.77
C ASP A 128 -16.79 1.54 -16.51
N LEU A 129 -17.84 1.33 -15.71
CA LEU A 129 -18.08 2.04 -14.43
C LEU A 129 -17.74 1.19 -13.20
N GLU A 130 -17.07 0.05 -13.36
CA GLU A 130 -16.67 -0.79 -12.22
C GLU A 130 -15.77 0.00 -11.26
N GLY A 131 -15.95 -0.25 -9.96
CA GLY A 131 -15.25 0.46 -8.88
C GLY A 131 -15.90 1.77 -8.46
N TRP A 132 -16.73 2.39 -9.30
CA TRP A 132 -17.44 3.63 -8.95
C TRP A 132 -18.76 3.34 -8.24
N CYS A 133 -19.05 4.08 -7.17
CA CYS A 133 -20.30 4.07 -6.42
C CYS A 133 -21.07 5.39 -6.57
N ASP A 134 -22.28 5.44 -6.00
CA ASP A 134 -23.17 6.62 -6.05
C ASP A 134 -23.32 7.20 -7.45
N VAL A 135 -23.43 6.32 -8.45
CA VAL A 135 -23.44 6.71 -9.86
C VAL A 135 -24.80 7.31 -10.22
N GLU A 136 -24.81 8.61 -10.48
CA GLU A 136 -25.96 9.34 -10.99
C GLU A 136 -25.90 9.40 -12.52
N HIS A 137 -26.99 8.99 -13.17
CA HIS A 137 -27.13 9.01 -14.62
C HIS A 137 -28.18 10.05 -15.06
N GLY A 138 -27.82 11.33 -15.01
CA GLY A 138 -28.62 12.40 -15.63
C GLY A 138 -28.70 12.22 -17.15
N GLY A 139 -29.85 12.58 -17.74
CA GLY A 139 -30.06 12.48 -19.19
C GLY A 139 -29.87 11.07 -19.76
N ASP A 140 -29.00 10.93 -20.78
CA ASP A 140 -28.62 9.63 -21.35
C ASP A 140 -27.50 8.91 -20.56
N GLY A 141 -27.13 9.43 -19.37
CA GLY A 141 -26.21 8.81 -18.43
C GLY A 141 -24.73 8.98 -18.78
N TRP A 142 -23.88 8.24 -18.06
CA TRP A 142 -22.45 8.16 -18.34
C TRP A 142 -22.20 7.27 -19.55
N ARG A 143 -21.22 7.64 -20.36
CA ARG A 143 -20.68 6.77 -21.41
C ARG A 143 -19.16 6.80 -21.38
N VAL A 144 -18.55 5.63 -21.50
CA VAL A 144 -17.11 5.53 -21.75
C VAL A 144 -16.85 5.65 -23.24
N GLU A 145 -15.91 6.51 -23.62
CA GLU A 145 -15.49 6.74 -25.00
C GLU A 145 -13.96 6.68 -25.12
N GLU A 146 -13.46 6.42 -26.33
CA GLU A 146 -12.02 6.36 -26.62
C GLU A 146 -11.46 7.75 -26.97
N LEU A 147 -10.17 7.96 -26.67
CA LEU A 147 -9.43 9.16 -27.07
C LEU A 147 -8.87 9.05 -28.50
N PRO A 148 -8.85 10.14 -29.29
CA PRO A 148 -9.50 11.42 -29.00
C PRO A 148 -11.01 11.35 -29.23
N GLY A 149 -11.77 12.02 -28.36
CA GLY A 149 -13.22 12.10 -28.48
C GLY A 149 -13.71 12.99 -29.64
N ASP A 150 -14.95 12.80 -30.07
CA ASP A 150 -15.59 13.64 -31.09
C ASP A 150 -15.56 15.13 -30.71
N CYS A 151 -15.09 15.99 -31.61
CA CYS A 151 -14.90 17.43 -31.33
C CYS A 151 -14.07 17.72 -30.06
N GLY A 152 -13.27 16.75 -29.62
CA GLY A 152 -12.31 16.86 -28.54
C GLY A 152 -10.87 16.99 -29.05
N VAL A 153 -9.95 16.84 -28.12
CA VAL A 153 -8.51 16.95 -28.32
C VAL A 153 -7.82 15.76 -27.69
N GLU A 154 -6.63 15.46 -28.20
CA GLU A 154 -5.78 14.38 -27.69
C GLU A 154 -5.31 14.67 -26.26
N PHE A 155 -5.21 13.63 -25.44
CA PHE A 155 -4.66 13.74 -24.09
C PHE A 155 -3.15 13.58 -24.14
N ILE A 156 -2.41 14.69 -24.05
CA ILE A 156 -0.94 14.71 -24.26
C ILE A 156 -0.12 14.50 -22.98
N HIS A 157 -0.77 14.42 -21.81
CA HIS A 157 -0.09 14.40 -20.52
C HIS A 157 0.35 13.01 -20.07
N ASP A 158 -0.31 11.96 -20.57
CA ASP A 158 0.04 10.56 -20.31
C ASP A 158 -0.46 9.68 -21.45
N GLU A 159 0.47 9.07 -22.19
CA GLU A 159 0.15 8.21 -23.33
C GLU A 159 -0.58 6.91 -22.94
N SER A 160 -0.56 6.52 -21.67
CA SER A 160 -1.27 5.32 -21.19
C SER A 160 -2.79 5.52 -21.09
N VAL A 161 -3.26 6.77 -21.07
CA VAL A 161 -4.69 7.09 -20.99
C VAL A 161 -5.34 6.95 -22.36
N LYS A 162 -6.27 6.00 -22.50
CA LYS A 162 -6.95 5.69 -23.78
C LYS A 162 -8.43 5.99 -23.82
N LYS A 163 -9.07 6.16 -22.66
CA LYS A 163 -10.51 6.36 -22.53
C LYS A 163 -10.84 7.49 -21.57
N TYR A 164 -12.09 7.93 -21.62
CA TYR A 164 -12.66 8.90 -20.69
C TYR A 164 -14.15 8.63 -20.45
N PHE A 165 -14.70 9.22 -19.40
CA PHE A 165 -16.13 9.22 -19.10
C PHE A 165 -16.78 10.51 -19.61
N ALA A 166 -17.79 10.39 -20.45
CA ALA A 166 -18.59 11.50 -20.97
C ALA A 166 -19.92 11.61 -20.21
N SER A 167 -20.25 12.81 -19.73
CA SER A 167 -21.55 13.13 -19.14
C SER A 167 -22.57 13.59 -20.18
N SER A 168 -23.84 13.61 -19.81
CA SER A 168 -24.97 13.94 -20.69
C SER A 168 -25.50 15.37 -20.42
N PHE A 169 -26.78 15.60 -20.70
CA PHE A 169 -27.44 16.91 -20.63
C PHE A 169 -28.07 17.26 -19.26
N GLU A 170 -27.97 16.33 -18.30
CA GLU A 170 -28.24 16.58 -16.88
C GLU A 170 -27.07 16.00 -16.08
N TRP A 171 -26.94 16.41 -14.82
CA TRP A 171 -25.83 15.98 -13.97
C TRP A 171 -25.63 14.47 -13.94
N CYS A 172 -24.48 14.04 -14.44
CA CYS A 172 -23.94 12.73 -14.17
C CYS A 172 -22.88 12.87 -13.06
N ARG A 173 -22.98 12.08 -12.01
CA ARG A 173 -22.01 12.03 -10.90
C ARG A 173 -21.54 10.60 -10.67
N LYS A 174 -20.34 10.45 -10.12
CA LYS A 174 -19.82 9.17 -9.63
C LYS A 174 -18.81 9.42 -8.54
N ALA A 175 -18.75 8.51 -7.56
CA ALA A 175 -17.87 8.61 -6.41
C ALA A 175 -17.05 7.34 -6.20
N GLN A 176 -15.99 7.46 -5.40
CA GLN A 176 -15.28 6.35 -4.77
C GLN A 176 -14.94 6.72 -3.33
N ILE A 177 -15.04 5.74 -2.43
CA ILE A 177 -14.61 5.87 -1.04
C ILE A 177 -13.39 4.97 -0.87
N ILE A 178 -12.26 5.59 -0.56
CA ILE A 178 -10.97 4.92 -0.33
C ILE A 178 -10.82 4.67 1.16
N ASP A 179 -10.61 3.41 1.55
CA ASP A 179 -10.24 3.02 2.92
C ASP A 179 -8.71 3.08 3.06
N LEU A 180 -8.21 4.10 3.75
CA LEU A 180 -6.76 4.32 3.87
C LEU A 180 -6.08 3.19 4.65
N GLN A 181 -6.75 2.58 5.63
CA GLN A 181 -6.18 1.47 6.40
C GLN A 181 -6.05 0.22 5.53
N ALA A 182 -7.09 -0.10 4.76
CA ALA A 182 -7.06 -1.20 3.80
C ALA A 182 -5.99 -1.01 2.73
N GLU A 183 -5.73 0.24 2.32
CA GLU A 183 -4.66 0.57 1.37
C GLU A 183 -3.24 0.56 1.99
N GLY A 184 -3.15 0.39 3.32
CA GLY A 184 -1.92 0.15 4.06
C GLY A 184 -1.39 1.35 4.86
N TYR A 185 -2.20 2.39 5.05
CA TYR A 185 -1.88 3.56 5.87
C TYR A 185 -2.52 3.42 7.25
N TRP A 186 -1.70 3.11 8.26
CA TRP A 186 -2.18 2.82 9.61
C TRP A 186 -2.57 4.09 10.40
N GLU A 187 -3.38 3.92 11.43
CA GLU A 187 -3.97 5.01 12.21
C GLU A 187 -2.95 6.00 12.75
N GLU A 188 -1.89 5.52 13.40
CA GLU A 188 -0.90 6.39 14.03
C GLU A 188 -0.15 7.26 13.01
N LEU A 189 0.05 6.77 11.78
CA LEU A 189 0.63 7.54 10.67
C LEU A 189 -0.33 8.65 10.23
N LEU A 190 -1.60 8.31 10.03
CA LEU A 190 -2.62 9.27 9.60
C LEU A 190 -2.89 10.34 10.68
N ASP A 191 -2.85 9.96 11.96
CA ASP A 191 -3.17 10.87 13.06
C ASP A 191 -2.00 11.77 13.47
N THR A 192 -0.77 11.23 13.42
CA THR A 192 0.44 11.92 13.91
C THR A 192 1.21 12.59 12.79
N THR A 193 1.55 11.84 11.74
CA THR A 193 2.35 12.35 10.62
C THR A 193 1.50 13.19 9.67
N GLN A 194 0.22 12.83 9.51
CA GLN A 194 -0.72 13.48 8.59
C GLN A 194 -0.10 13.66 7.19
N PRO A 195 0.41 12.57 6.56
CA PRO A 195 1.10 12.67 5.28
C PRO A 195 0.18 13.28 4.23
N ALA A 196 0.77 14.04 3.30
CA ALA A 196 0.03 14.79 2.32
C ALA A 196 -0.82 13.87 1.43
N ILE A 197 -2.13 14.13 1.38
CA ILE A 197 -3.05 13.40 0.51
C ILE A 197 -3.27 14.26 -0.74
N VAL A 198 -2.72 13.80 -1.86
CA VAL A 198 -2.80 14.50 -3.15
C VAL A 198 -3.95 13.93 -3.95
N VAL A 199 -4.77 14.82 -4.49
CA VAL A 199 -5.89 14.48 -5.36
C VAL A 199 -5.78 15.26 -6.65
N LYS A 200 -5.96 14.55 -7.76
CA LYS A 200 -5.99 15.12 -9.10
C LYS A 200 -7.15 14.58 -9.92
N ASP A 201 -7.61 15.40 -10.83
CA ASP A 201 -8.57 14.99 -11.84
C ASP A 201 -8.35 15.76 -13.13
N TRP A 202 -8.74 15.18 -14.25
CA TRP A 202 -8.65 15.82 -15.55
C TRP A 202 -10.03 15.94 -16.17
N TYR A 203 -10.37 17.13 -16.63
CA TYR A 203 -11.63 17.38 -17.31
C TYR A 203 -11.45 18.18 -18.61
N SER A 204 -12.36 17.93 -19.56
CA SER A 204 -12.45 18.67 -20.81
C SER A 204 -13.89 18.74 -21.31
N GLY A 205 -14.10 19.50 -22.38
CA GLY A 205 -15.39 19.61 -23.05
C GLY A 205 -15.25 19.33 -24.54
N ARG A 206 -16.38 19.39 -25.25
CA ARG A 206 -16.37 19.45 -26.71
C ARG A 206 -16.25 20.91 -27.17
N ARG A 207 -15.67 21.12 -28.35
CA ARG A 207 -15.60 22.48 -28.94
C ARG A 207 -16.94 23.00 -29.44
N ASP A 208 -17.89 22.11 -29.74
CA ASP A 208 -19.20 22.42 -30.30
C ASP A 208 -20.32 22.58 -29.24
N ALA A 209 -20.02 22.34 -27.95
CA ALA A 209 -20.99 22.47 -26.86
C ALA A 209 -20.30 22.88 -25.55
N GLY A 210 -20.84 23.91 -24.88
CA GLY A 210 -20.41 24.27 -23.53
C GLY A 210 -20.87 23.23 -22.50
N CYS A 211 -20.09 23.06 -21.43
CA CYS A 211 -20.40 22.11 -20.35
C CYS A 211 -19.90 22.62 -18.99
N LEU A 212 -20.40 21.96 -17.93
CA LEU A 212 -20.03 22.20 -16.54
C LEU A 212 -19.37 20.96 -15.95
N TYR A 213 -18.40 21.19 -15.07
CA TYR A 213 -17.70 20.20 -14.27
C TYR A 213 -17.82 20.55 -12.78
N GLU A 214 -17.82 19.55 -11.91
CA GLU A 214 -17.83 19.71 -10.46
C GLU A 214 -17.00 18.59 -9.81
N LEU A 215 -16.17 18.93 -8.83
CA LEU A 215 -15.38 18.01 -8.00
C LEU A 215 -15.58 18.33 -6.52
N THR A 216 -15.89 17.31 -5.74
CA THR A 216 -15.92 17.35 -4.28
C THR A 216 -15.09 16.21 -3.72
N VAL A 217 -14.13 16.54 -2.86
CA VAL A 217 -13.27 15.58 -2.17
C VAL A 217 -13.35 15.81 -0.69
N LYS A 218 -13.60 14.75 0.09
CA LYS A 218 -13.75 14.84 1.55
C LYS A 218 -12.79 13.88 2.23
N LEU A 219 -12.15 14.36 3.29
CA LEU A 219 -11.48 13.51 4.27
C LEU A 219 -12.47 13.18 5.38
N LEU A 220 -12.66 11.89 5.64
CA LEU A 220 -13.71 11.39 6.52
C LEU A 220 -13.14 10.64 7.72
N SER A 221 -13.84 10.74 8.86
CA SER A 221 -13.57 9.95 10.06
C SER A 221 -13.97 8.48 9.91
N GLU A 222 -13.67 7.64 10.90
CA GLU A 222 -14.19 6.25 10.99
C GLU A 222 -15.73 6.20 10.95
N HIS A 223 -16.41 7.26 11.40
CA HIS A 223 -17.86 7.39 11.44
C HIS A 223 -18.43 8.18 10.27
N GLU A 224 -17.62 8.40 9.21
CA GLU A 224 -17.97 9.16 8.01
C GLU A 224 -18.24 10.66 8.26
N ASP A 225 -17.78 11.21 9.41
CA ASP A 225 -17.83 12.65 9.65
C ASP A 225 -16.85 13.38 8.74
N VAL A 226 -17.26 14.51 8.17
CA VAL A 226 -16.40 15.33 7.31
C VAL A 226 -15.39 16.11 8.15
N LEU A 227 -14.12 15.77 8.02
CA LEU A 227 -13.00 16.42 8.72
C LEU A 227 -12.39 17.55 7.88
N ALA A 228 -12.28 17.33 6.56
CA ALA A 228 -11.84 18.32 5.60
C ALA A 228 -12.60 18.15 4.28
N GLU A 229 -12.79 19.25 3.54
CA GLU A 229 -13.48 19.25 2.26
C GLU A 229 -12.79 20.18 1.28
N PHE A 230 -12.57 19.68 0.07
CA PHE A 230 -12.25 20.48 -1.11
C PHE A 230 -13.42 20.40 -2.08
N ASN A 231 -13.89 21.56 -2.55
CA ASN A 231 -14.99 21.66 -3.50
C ASN A 231 -14.63 22.70 -4.57
N SER A 232 -14.66 22.31 -5.84
CA SER A 232 -14.38 23.22 -6.95
C SER A 232 -15.50 24.23 -7.23
N GLY A 233 -16.71 23.94 -6.74
CA GLY A 233 -17.95 24.47 -7.26
C GLY A 233 -18.21 24.00 -8.70
N GLN A 234 -19.23 24.56 -9.32
CA GLN A 234 -19.49 24.35 -10.74
C GLN A 234 -18.52 25.20 -11.57
N VAL A 235 -17.68 24.52 -12.35
CA VAL A 235 -16.68 25.13 -13.23
C VAL A 235 -17.18 25.04 -14.66
N ALA A 236 -17.23 26.18 -15.35
CA ALA A 236 -17.48 26.21 -16.78
C ALA A 236 -16.24 25.73 -17.53
N VAL A 237 -16.39 24.70 -18.36
CA VAL A 237 -15.26 24.15 -19.12
C VAL A 237 -15.00 25.02 -20.35
N PRO A 238 -13.79 25.60 -20.49
CA PRO A 238 -13.42 26.38 -21.66
C PRO A 238 -13.43 25.54 -22.94
N ALA A 239 -14.05 26.06 -24.01
CA ALA A 239 -14.06 25.41 -25.32
C ALA A 239 -12.68 25.43 -26.02
N ASP A 240 -11.89 26.48 -25.75
CA ASP A 240 -10.55 26.69 -26.27
C ASP A 240 -9.61 26.95 -25.09
N SER A 241 -8.86 25.94 -24.65
CA SER A 241 -7.76 26.12 -23.70
C SER A 241 -6.42 25.97 -24.42
N ASP A 242 -5.47 26.85 -24.09
CA ASP A 242 -4.14 26.90 -24.70
C ASP A 242 -3.29 25.64 -24.40
N ASP A 243 -3.64 24.89 -23.34
CA ASP A 243 -2.97 23.65 -22.88
C ASP A 243 -3.52 22.36 -23.52
N GLY A 244 -4.09 22.45 -24.73
CA GLY A 244 -4.56 21.26 -25.43
C GLY A 244 -5.88 20.71 -24.88
N GLY A 245 -6.80 21.60 -24.47
CA GLY A 245 -8.23 21.37 -24.16
C GLY A 245 -8.56 20.53 -22.92
N TRP A 246 -7.61 19.80 -22.34
CA TRP A 246 -7.75 19.14 -21.04
C TRP A 246 -7.21 20.03 -19.91
N ILE A 247 -7.91 20.04 -18.78
CA ILE A 247 -7.56 20.87 -17.61
C ILE A 247 -7.35 19.95 -16.42
N GLU A 248 -6.20 20.08 -15.77
CA GLU A 248 -5.94 19.44 -14.48
C GLU A 248 -6.51 20.29 -13.35
N ILE A 249 -7.21 19.65 -12.42
CA ILE A 249 -7.47 20.19 -11.09
C ILE A 249 -6.68 19.36 -10.08
N SER A 250 -5.95 20.04 -9.19
CA SER A 250 -5.12 19.40 -8.18
C SER A 250 -5.36 20.05 -6.82
N HIS A 251 -5.48 19.23 -5.78
CA HIS A 251 -5.55 19.67 -4.40
C HIS A 251 -4.71 18.75 -3.51
N THR A 252 -4.06 19.32 -2.51
CA THR A 252 -3.27 18.57 -1.53
C THR A 252 -3.77 18.92 -0.14
N PHE A 253 -4.24 17.92 0.60
CA PHE A 253 -4.55 18.08 2.01
C PHE A 253 -3.28 17.87 2.84
N THR A 254 -2.92 18.89 3.61
CA THR A 254 -1.89 18.85 4.67
C THR A 254 -2.51 19.36 5.97
N ASP A 255 -1.90 19.03 7.11
CA ASP A 255 -2.32 19.54 8.42
C ASP A 255 -3.83 19.35 8.69
N TYR A 256 -4.40 18.24 8.23
CA TYR A 256 -5.85 17.97 8.26
C TYR A 256 -6.38 17.52 9.63
N GLY A 257 -5.50 17.41 10.63
CA GLY A 257 -5.83 16.94 11.96
C GLY A 257 -5.96 15.42 12.04
N PRO A 258 -6.05 14.87 13.26
CA PRO A 258 -6.20 13.42 13.45
C PRO A 258 -7.62 12.94 13.12
N GLY A 259 -7.74 11.63 12.87
CA GLY A 259 -9.01 10.93 12.73
C GLY A 259 -9.40 10.58 11.30
N VAL A 260 -8.62 10.99 10.29
CA VAL A 260 -8.91 10.65 8.89
C VAL A 260 -8.74 9.15 8.68
N ARG A 261 -9.76 8.50 8.11
CA ARG A 261 -9.78 7.07 7.77
C ARG A 261 -10.19 6.81 6.34
N PHE A 262 -11.01 7.67 5.76
CA PHE A 262 -11.44 7.54 4.37
C PHE A 262 -11.23 8.81 3.56
N VAL A 263 -11.08 8.63 2.25
CA VAL A 263 -11.18 9.71 1.27
C VAL A 263 -12.38 9.44 0.38
N ARG A 264 -13.37 10.34 0.39
CA ARG A 264 -14.45 10.32 -0.60
C ARG A 264 -14.07 11.24 -1.75
N PHE A 265 -13.90 10.68 -2.93
CA PHE A 265 -13.70 11.40 -4.18
C PHE A 265 -15.01 11.35 -4.98
N GLU A 266 -15.56 12.50 -5.35
CA GLU A 266 -16.79 12.59 -6.15
C GLU A 266 -16.64 13.67 -7.21
N HIS A 267 -16.92 13.33 -8.46
CA HIS A 267 -16.96 14.32 -9.53
C HIS A 267 -18.17 14.13 -10.43
N GLY A 268 -18.43 15.12 -11.27
CA GLY A 268 -19.52 15.06 -12.22
C GLY A 268 -19.46 16.13 -13.28
N GLY A 269 -20.41 16.03 -14.20
CA GLY A 269 -20.57 17.00 -15.26
C GLY A 269 -21.94 16.94 -15.90
N GLN A 270 -22.21 17.97 -16.70
CA GLN A 270 -23.35 18.06 -17.60
C GLN A 270 -23.06 19.04 -18.73
N ASP A 271 -23.86 19.02 -19.78
CA ASP A 271 -23.81 20.06 -20.81
C ASP A 271 -24.49 21.38 -20.35
N CYS A 272 -24.27 22.45 -21.10
CA CYS A 272 -24.96 23.74 -20.95
C CYS A 272 -26.00 23.99 -22.05
N VAL A 273 -26.17 23.05 -22.99
CA VAL A 273 -26.94 23.23 -24.23
C VAL A 273 -28.21 22.39 -24.28
N TYR A 274 -28.38 21.48 -23.31
CA TYR A 274 -29.48 20.55 -23.15
C TYR A 274 -29.71 19.68 -24.40
N TRP A 275 -28.63 19.15 -24.97
CA TRP A 275 -28.67 18.33 -26.18
C TRP A 275 -28.64 16.84 -25.85
N LYS A 276 -29.58 16.10 -26.44
CA LYS A 276 -29.61 14.65 -26.30
C LYS A 276 -28.27 14.03 -26.77
N GLY A 277 -27.71 13.13 -25.97
CA GLY A 277 -26.38 12.53 -26.18
C GLY A 277 -25.37 12.91 -25.10
N TRP A 278 -24.09 12.88 -25.46
CA TRP A 278 -22.95 13.08 -24.55
C TRP A 278 -22.18 14.34 -24.92
N PHE A 279 -22.76 15.48 -24.55
CA PHE A 279 -22.21 16.81 -24.79
C PHE A 279 -21.71 17.48 -23.49
N GLY A 280 -21.81 16.79 -22.36
CA GLY A 280 -21.35 17.28 -21.08
C GLY A 280 -19.83 17.19 -20.91
N ALA A 281 -19.35 17.54 -19.72
CA ALA A 281 -17.94 17.44 -19.39
C ALA A 281 -17.45 15.98 -19.49
N ARG A 282 -16.21 15.86 -19.91
CA ARG A 282 -15.45 14.62 -20.03
C ARG A 282 -14.46 14.56 -18.89
N VAL A 283 -14.35 13.43 -18.21
CA VAL A 283 -13.45 13.24 -17.06
C VAL A 283 -12.62 11.97 -17.24
N THR A 284 -11.35 12.01 -16.86
CA THR A 284 -10.44 10.85 -16.93
C THR A 284 -9.23 11.05 -16.03
N ASN A 285 -8.38 10.01 -15.93
CA ASN A 285 -7.09 10.05 -15.23
C ASN A 285 -7.19 10.60 -13.79
N SER A 286 -8.31 10.32 -13.13
CA SER A 286 -8.54 10.70 -11.74
C SER A 286 -7.56 9.96 -10.83
N SER A 287 -7.00 10.65 -9.84
CA SER A 287 -6.06 10.02 -8.94
C SER A 287 -6.10 10.58 -7.52
N VAL A 288 -5.90 9.67 -6.57
CA VAL A 288 -5.70 9.97 -5.16
C VAL A 288 -4.50 9.15 -4.69
N TRP A 289 -3.53 9.77 -4.04
CA TRP A 289 -2.42 9.06 -3.42
C TRP A 289 -1.91 9.80 -2.19
N VAL A 290 -1.13 9.10 -1.37
CA VAL A 290 -0.46 9.67 -0.20
C VAL A 290 1.02 9.86 -0.55
N GLU A 291 1.54 11.06 -0.38
CA GLU A 291 2.96 11.38 -0.59
C GLU A 291 3.82 11.01 0.63
N PRO A 292 5.11 10.67 0.42
CA PRO A 292 6.07 10.33 1.46
C PRO A 292 6.66 11.52 2.22
#